data_AF-A0A3S4D0R1-F1
#
_entry.id   AF-A0A3S4D0R1-F1
#
_cell.length_a   1.000
_cell.length_b   1.000
_cell.length_c   1.000
_cell.angle_alpha   90.00
_cell.angle_beta   90.00
_cell.angle_gamma   90.00
#
_symmetry.space_group_name_H-M   'P 1'
#
loop_
_entity.id
_entity.type
_entity.pdbx_description
1 polymer ?
#
loop_
_entity_poly.entity_id
_entity_poly.type
_entity_poly.pdbx_seq_one_letter_code
_entity_poly.pdbx_strand_id
1 'polypeptide(L)' 'MKSDFAAAHLHLDRACHYLRGDDETSRAALQALDLVIDAVAAAQHARPVADVLPFPRRANGGVPPLAS' A
#
# COMPACT_ATOMS: atom_id res chain seq x y z
N MET A 1 7.66 -14.18 -8.63
CA MET A 1 8.48 -13.92 -7.42
C MET A 1 7.89 -12.71 -6.73
N LYS A 2 7.64 -12.74 -5.41
CA LYS A 2 7.22 -11.54 -4.67
C LYS A 2 8.48 -10.83 -4.15
N SER A 3 8.48 -9.51 -4.18
CA SER A 3 9.56 -8.71 -3.61
C SER A 3 9.63 -8.90 -2.09
N ASP A 4 10.84 -8.96 -1.54
CA ASP A 4 11.06 -8.95 -0.09
C ASP A 4 11.19 -7.50 0.38
N PHE A 5 10.05 -6.91 0.75
CA PHE A 5 10.00 -5.52 1.21
C PHE A 5 10.66 -5.32 2.58
N ALA A 6 10.71 -6.34 3.43
CA ALA A 6 11.37 -6.24 4.73
C ALA A 6 12.89 -6.13 4.56
N ALA A 7 13.48 -6.97 3.70
CA ALA A 7 14.89 -6.87 3.35
C ALA A 7 15.20 -5.53 2.67
N ALA A 8 14.35 -5.08 1.73
CA ALA A 8 14.53 -3.79 1.07
C ALA A 8 14.56 -2.63 2.07
N HIS A 9 13.59 -2.55 2.98
CA HIS A 9 13.56 -1.52 4.03
C HIS A 9 14.80 -1.54 4.91
N LEU A 10 15.27 -2.71 5.34
CA LEU A 10 16.48 -2.84 6.16
C LEU A 10 17.72 -2.26 5.44
N HIS A 11 17.84 -2.51 4.14
CA HIS A 11 18.98 -2.01 3.36
C HIS A 11 18.89 -0.50 3.09
N LEU A 12 17.68 0.02 2.87
CA LEU A 12 17.44 1.47 2.71
C LEU A 12 17.75 2.22 4.00
N ASP A 13 17.32 1.74 5.16
CA ASP A 13 17.61 2.35 6.47
C ASP A 13 19.12 2.40 6.74
N ARG A 14 19.85 1.34 6.39
CA ARG A 14 21.31 1.30 6.45
C ARG A 14 21.95 2.32 5.51
N ALA A 15 21.45 2.47 4.28
CA ALA A 15 21.95 3.48 3.35
C ALA A 15 21.76 4.89 3.91
N CYS A 16 20.58 5.19 4.47
CA CYS A 16 20.30 6.45 5.15
C CYS A 16 21.25 6.68 6.34
N HIS A 17 21.59 5.63 7.09
CA HIS A 17 22.56 5.74 8.19
C HIS A 17 23.95 6.15 7.72
N TYR A 18 24.42 5.63 6.58
CA TYR A 18 25.76 5.93 6.06
C TYR A 18 25.84 7.28 5.33
N LEU A 19 24.73 7.80 4.82
CA LEU A 19 24.67 9.04 4.03
C LEU A 19 24.31 10.28 4.87
N ARG A 20 24.57 10.28 6.18
CA ARG A 20 24.28 11.43 7.08
C ARG A 20 25.30 12.57 7.00
N GLY A 21 26.09 12.63 5.92
CA GLY A 21 27.02 13.73 5.69
C GLY A 21 26.28 15.03 5.39
N ASP A 22 26.92 16.16 5.66
CA ASP A 22 26.38 17.50 5.35
C ASP A 22 26.70 17.97 3.92
N ASP A 23 27.39 17.15 3.13
CA ASP A 23 27.70 17.46 1.74
C ASP A 23 26.48 17.33 0.83
N GLU A 24 26.52 18.02 -0.31
CA GLU A 24 25.40 18.05 -1.25
C GLU A 24 25.01 16.68 -1.78
N THR A 25 25.98 15.78 -1.95
CA THR A 25 25.72 14.43 -2.47
C THR A 25 24.95 13.63 -1.43
N SER A 26 25.38 13.68 -0.17
CA SER A 26 24.67 13.05 0.95
C SER A 26 23.23 13.55 1.06
N ARG A 27 23.01 14.87 1.00
CA ARG A 27 21.65 15.45 1.05
C ARG A 27 20.77 15.02 -0.12
N ALA A 28 21.29 15.09 -1.35
CA ALA A 28 20.54 14.68 -2.54
C ALA A 28 20.25 13.16 -2.52
N ALA A 29 21.20 12.35 -2.08
CA ALA A 29 21.02 10.91 -1.96
C ALA A 29 19.98 10.53 -0.91
N LEU A 30 19.97 11.20 0.25
CA LEU A 30 18.94 11.01 1.27
C LEU A 30 17.54 11.37 0.77
N GLN A 31 17.39 12.50 0.05
CA GLN A 31 16.11 12.86 -0.56
C GLN A 31 15.63 11.82 -1.58
N ALA A 32 16.53 11.24 -2.37
CA ALA A 32 16.18 10.17 -3.30
C ALA A 32 15.80 8.88 -2.57
N LEU A 33 16.48 8.55 -1.47
CA LEU A 33 16.17 7.38 -0.66
C LEU A 33 14.79 7.48 -0.01
N ASP A 34 14.37 8.66 0.45
CA ASP A 34 13.02 8.88 0.98
C ASP A 34 11.94 8.50 -0.04
N LEU A 35 12.10 8.93 -1.30
CA LEU A 35 11.16 8.56 -2.38
C LEU A 35 11.08 7.05 -2.61
N VAL A 36 12.21 6.35 -2.48
CA VAL A 36 12.26 4.88 -2.64
C VAL A 36 11.61 4.18 -1.46
N ILE A 37 11.85 4.64 -0.23
CA ILE A 37 11.22 4.13 0.99
C ILE A 37 9.70 4.27 0.89
N ASP A 38 9.22 5.44 0.47
CA ASP A 38 7.79 5.68 0.26
C ASP A 38 7.18 4.73 -0.78
N ALA A 39 7.88 4.51 -1.90
CA ALA A 39 7.43 3.58 -2.93
C ALA A 39 7.36 2.12 -2.43
N VAL A 40 8.35 1.70 -1.64
CA VAL A 40 8.40 0.38 -1.02
C VAL A 40 7.25 0.21 -0.03
N ALA A 41 7.03 1.19 0.84
CA ALA A 41 5.94 1.18 1.81
C ALA A 41 4.57 1.13 1.11
N ALA A 42 4.38 1.94 0.07
CA ALA A 42 3.16 1.94 -0.73
C ALA A 42 2.90 0.57 -1.37
N ALA A 43 3.94 -0.07 -1.92
CA ALA A 43 3.81 -1.41 -2.51
C ALA A 43 3.55 -2.51 -1.46
N GLN A 44 4.19 -2.42 -0.28
CA GLN A 44 3.99 -3.36 0.82
C GLN A 44 2.55 -3.31 1.37
N HIS A 45 1.97 -2.12 1.44
CA HIS A 45 0.64 -1.90 2.00
C HIS A 45 -0.47 -1.78 0.94
N ALA A 46 -0.13 -1.93 -0.35
CA ALA A 46 -1.10 -1.95 -1.42
C ALA A 46 -2.13 -3.06 -1.16
N ARG A 47 -3.39 -2.68 -0.97
CA ARG A 47 -4.47 -3.64 -0.79
C ARG A 47 -4.62 -4.44 -2.09
N PRO A 48 -4.67 -5.78 -2.03
CA PRO A 48 -5.01 -6.56 -3.20
C PRO A 48 -6.36 -6.10 -3.77
N VAL A 49 -6.48 -6.07 -5.09
CA VAL A 49 -7.78 -5.89 -5.74
C VAL A 49 -8.68 -7.02 -5.21
N ALA A 50 -9.78 -6.63 -4.56
CA ALA A 50 -10.72 -7.55 -3.95
C ALA A 50 -12.09 -7.35 -4.59
N ASP A 51 -12.77 -8.46 -4.87
CA ASP A 51 -14.13 -8.40 -5.40
C ASP A 51 -15.08 -7.86 -4.34
N VAL A 52 -15.84 -6.83 -4.73
CA VAL A 52 -16.93 -6.30 -3.90
C VAL A 52 -18.10 -7.26 -4.00
N LEU A 53 -18.38 -7.99 -2.92
CA LEU A 53 -19.57 -8.83 -2.84
C LEU A 53 -20.82 -7.95 -2.67
N PRO A 54 -21.78 -7.98 -3.63
CA PRO A 54 -23.00 -7.20 -3.50
C PRO A 54 -23.84 -7.74 -2.33
N PHE A 55 -24.43 -6.83 -1.56
CA PHE A 55 -25.36 -7.20 -0.50
C PHE A 55 -26.56 -7.96 -1.12
N PRO A 56 -26.98 -9.10 -0.56
CA PRO A 56 -28.14 -9.81 -1.08
C PRO A 56 -29.37 -8.91 -0.98
N ARG A 57 -29.86 -8.42 -2.12
CA ARG A 57 -31.19 -7.83 -2.20
C ARG A 57 -32.17 -8.95 -1.90
N ARG A 58 -32.96 -8.79 -0.84
CA ARG A 58 -34.07 -9.69 -0.54
C ARG A 58 -34.85 -9.92 -1.84
N ALA A 59 -34.92 -11.17 -2.28
CA ALA A 59 -35.83 -11.57 -3.34
C ALA A 59 -37.20 -11.01 -2.96
N ASN A 60 -37.78 -10.22 -3.86
CA ASN A 60 -39.08 -9.56 -3.72
C ASN A 60 -40.00 -10.33 -2.78
N GLY A 61 -40.12 -9.84 -1.54
CA GLY A 61 -41.23 -10.20 -0.68
C GLY A 61 -42.47 -9.75 -1.42
N GLY A 62 -43.15 -10.69 -2.06
CA GLY A 62 -44.38 -10.45 -2.80
C GLY A 62 -45.34 -9.68 -1.90
N VAL A 63 -45.86 -8.58 -2.43
CA VAL A 63 -46.98 -7.89 -1.80
C VAL A 63 -48.16 -8.87 -1.85
N PRO A 64 -48.75 -9.30 -0.71
CA PRO A 64 -49.90 -10.19 -0.76
C PRO A 64 -51.08 -9.45 -1.40
N PRO A 65 -51.92 -10.14 -2.21
CA PRO A 65 -53.05 -9.48 -2.84
C PRO A 65 -54.06 -9.04 -1.79
N LEU A 66 -54.48 -7.78 -1.87
CA LEU A 66 -55.61 -7.26 -1.10
C LEU A 66 -56.88 -7.96 -1.61
N ALA A 67 -57.52 -8.73 -0.73
CA ALA A 67 -58.81 -9.35 -1.03
C ALA A 67 -59.90 -8.27 -1.17
N SER A 68 -60.67 -8.35 -2.26
CA SER A 68 -61.98 -7.74 -2.44
C SER A 68 -62.95 -8.79 -2.94
#